data_AF-A0A941RZA9-F1
#
_entry.id   AF-A0A941RZA9-F1
#
_cell.length_a   1.000
_cell.length_b   1.000
_cell.length_c   1.000
_cell.angle_alpha   90.00
_cell.angle_beta   90.00
_cell.angle_gamma   90.00
#
_symmetry.space_group_name_H-M   'P 1'
#
loop_
_entity.id
_entity.type
_entity.pdbx_description
1 polymer ?
#
loop_
_entity_poly.entity_id
_entity_poly.type
_entity_poly.pdbx_seq_one_letter_code
_entity_poly.pdbx_strand_id
1 'polypeptide(L)' 'MARLPRGEAFSPSEIAIVQVMNRAVCSWFLFGDDPVSGKNFDQRKIWIEDQLRLQAAA' A
#
# COMPACT_ATOMS: atom_id res chain seq x y z
N MET A 1 8.75 5.55 -2.90
CA MET A 1 9.35 6.05 -1.64
C MET A 1 8.96 5.11 -0.50
N ALA A 2 9.94 4.44 0.11
CA ALA A 2 9.69 3.70 1.34
C ALA A 2 9.34 4.71 2.45
N ARG A 3 8.22 4.51 3.15
CA ARG A 3 7.91 5.33 4.32
C ARG A 3 8.78 4.87 5.48
N LEU A 4 9.31 5.81 6.25
CA LEU A 4 10.05 5.52 7.49
C LEU A 4 9.20 4.59 8.37
N PRO A 5 9.80 3.59 9.00
CA PRO A 5 9.08 2.73 9.93
C PRO A 5 8.50 3.59 11.06
N ARG A 6 7.30 3.25 11.52
CA ARG A 6 6.51 4.12 12.43
C ARG A 6 7.25 4.46 13.73
N GLY A 7 8.12 3.58 14.21
CA GLY A 7 8.95 3.81 15.39
C GLY A 7 10.05 4.87 15.20
N GLU A 8 10.40 5.20 13.95
CA GLU A 8 11.33 6.29 13.63
C GLU A 8 10.60 7.61 13.35
N ALA A 9 9.29 7.55 13.06
CA ALA A 9 8.50 8.72 12.69
C ALA A 9 7.78 9.39 13.88
N PHE A 10 7.50 8.65 14.96
CA PHE A 10 6.74 9.15 16.11
C PHE A 10 7.39 8.74 17.43
N SER A 11 7.43 9.68 18.40
CA SER A 11 7.81 9.35 19.77
C SER A 11 6.68 8.55 20.45
N PRO A 12 6.97 7.44 21.16
CA PRO A 12 5.98 6.70 21.93
C PRO A 12 5.31 7.52 23.05
N SER A 13 5.95 8.61 23.48
CA SER A 13 5.46 9.48 24.56
C SER A 13 4.45 10.54 24.10
N GLU A 14 4.22 10.66 22.79
CA GLU A 14 3.38 11.73 22.21
C GLU A 14 2.16 11.14 21.50
N ILE A 15 1.03 11.85 21.60
CA ILE A 15 -0.20 11.48 20.89
C ILE A 15 -0.10 12.01 19.45
N ALA A 16 -0.19 11.11 18.46
CA ALA A 16 -0.16 11.46 17.05
C ALA A 16 -1.47 11.08 16.35
N ILE A 17 -1.99 11.98 15.51
CA ILE A 17 -3.10 11.71 14.60
C ILE A 17 -2.51 11.42 13.22
N VAL A 18 -2.76 10.23 12.69
CA VAL A 18 -2.19 9.79 11.40
C VAL A 18 -3.26 9.33 10.43
N GLN A 19 -3.18 9.81 9.20
CA GLN A 19 -3.97 9.28 8.09
C GLN A 19 -3.28 8.04 7.53
N VAL A 20 -3.81 6.87 7.85
CA VAL A 20 -3.33 5.59 7.32
C VAL A 20 -4.08 5.26 6.04
N MET A 21 -3.34 5.01 4.96
CA MET A 21 -3.91 4.47 3.72
C MET A 21 -3.27 3.12 3.43
N ASN A 22 -4.09 2.09 3.26
CA ASN A 22 -3.62 0.78 2.83
C ASN A 22 -3.74 0.70 1.31
N ARG A 23 -2.61 0.65 0.60
CA ARG A 23 -2.59 0.66 -0.89
C ARG A 23 -2.73 -0.74 -1.48
N ALA A 24 -2.23 -1.75 -0.77
CA ALA A 24 -2.42 -3.15 -1.07
C ALA A 24 -2.97 -3.83 0.19
N VAL A 25 -4.12 -4.48 0.07
CA VAL A 25 -4.63 -5.36 1.13
C VAL A 25 -3.90 -6.68 0.99
N CYS A 26 -3.44 -7.32 2.07
CA CYS A 26 -2.94 -8.72 2.04
C CYS A 26 -4.07 -9.75 1.78
N SER A 27 -5.12 -9.35 1.06
CA SER A 27 -6.15 -10.26 0.58
C SER A 27 -5.64 -10.85 -0.73
N TRP A 28 -5.78 -12.17 -0.90
CA TRP A 28 -5.22 -12.97 -1.99
C TRP A 28 -5.72 -12.59 -3.40
N PHE A 29 -6.62 -11.61 -3.53
CA PHE A 29 -7.06 -11.06 -4.81
C PHE A 29 -6.03 -10.05 -5.29
N LEU A 30 -4.88 -10.57 -5.72
CA LEU A 30 -3.76 -9.76 -6.20
C LEU A 30 -4.22 -8.85 -7.34
N PHE A 31 -5.06 -9.33 -8.26
CA PHE A 31 -5.63 -8.57 -9.38
C PHE A 31 -6.96 -9.20 -9.83
N GLY A 32 -7.83 -8.44 -10.50
CA GLY A 32 -9.11 -8.92 -11.04
C GLY A 32 -10.35 -8.54 -10.23
N ASP A 33 -11.46 -9.18 -10.58
CA ASP A 33 -12.77 -8.99 -9.97
C ASP A 33 -12.90 -9.79 -8.67
N ASP A 34 -13.26 -9.11 -7.59
CA ASP A 34 -13.57 -9.77 -6.32
C ASP A 34 -14.99 -10.34 -6.36
N PRO A 35 -15.18 -11.66 -6.22
CA PRO A 35 -16.50 -12.29 -6.26
C PRO A 35 -17.37 -11.96 -5.05
N VAL A 36 -16.78 -11.44 -3.96
CA VAL A 36 -17.53 -11.09 -2.73
C VAL A 36 -18.00 -9.64 -2.78
N SER A 37 -17.13 -8.69 -3.13
CA SER A 37 -17.51 -7.27 -3.20
C SER A 37 -17.99 -6.81 -4.57
N GLY A 38 -17.80 -7.61 -5.63
CA GLY A 38 -18.13 -7.25 -7.02
C GLY A 38 -17.26 -6.12 -7.58
N LYS A 39 -16.14 -5.79 -6.93
CA LYS A 39 -15.24 -4.70 -7.31
C LYS A 39 -14.08 -5.24 -8.13
N ASN A 40 -13.73 -4.52 -9.19
CA ASN A 40 -12.51 -4.74 -9.94
C ASN A 40 -11.33 -4.03 -9.25
N PHE A 41 -10.20 -4.72 -9.13
CA PHE A 41 -8.97 -4.21 -8.52
C PHE A 41 -7.78 -4.10 -9.48
N ASP A 42 -8.00 -4.18 -10.79
CA ASP A 42 -6.94 -4.14 -11.82
C ASP A 42 -6.18 -2.82 -11.86
N GLN A 43 -6.77 -1.71 -11.41
CA GLN A 43 -6.06 -0.44 -11.24
C GLN A 43 -4.81 -0.56 -10.34
N ARG A 44 -4.76 -1.57 -9.46
CA ARG A 44 -3.59 -1.82 -8.61
C ARG A 44 -2.40 -2.41 -9.38
N LYS A 45 -2.64 -3.06 -10.53
CA LYS A 45 -1.59 -3.67 -11.36
C LYS A 45 -0.63 -2.64 -11.91
N ILE A 46 -1.18 -1.58 -12.50
CA ILE A 46 -0.41 -0.46 -13.04
C ILE A 46 0.46 0.16 -11.95
N TRP A 47 -0.12 0.39 -10.76
CA TRP A 47 0.61 0.96 -9.63
C TRP A 47 1.76 0.06 -9.16
N ILE A 48 1.54 -1.26 -9.07
CA ILE A 48 2.58 -2.22 -8.67
C ILE A 48 3.71 -2.28 -9.71
N GLU A 49 3.38 -2.31 -11.01
CA GLU A 49 4.38 -2.26 -12.08
C GLU A 49 5.24 -0.99 -12.01
N ASP A 50 4.64 0.17 -11.75
CA ASP A 50 5.37 1.42 -11.59
C ASP A 50 6.28 1.42 -10.35
N GLN A 51 5.81 0.86 -9.23
CA GLN A 51 6.68 0.72 -8.06
C GLN A 51 7.86 -0.23 -8.32
N LEU A 52 7.64 -1.36 -9.02
CA LEU A 52 8.71 -2.28 -9.39
C LEU A 52 9.74 -1.61 -10.30
N ARG A 53 9.30 -0.82 -11.29
CA ARG A 53 10.21 -0.04 -12.15
C ARG A 53 11.04 0.96 -11.34
N LEU A 54 10.41 1.69 -10.42
CA LEU A 54 11.11 2.66 -9.56
C LEU A 54 12.12 2.00 -8.62
N GLN A 55 11.84 0.81 -8.12
CA GLN A 55 12.74 0.08 -7.22
C GLN A 55 13.88 -0.63 -7.96
N ALA A 56 13.67 -1.07 -9.20
CA ALA A 56 14.72 -1.66 -10.04
C ALA A 56 15.70 -0.62 -10.59
N ALA A 57 15.28 0.65 -10.69
CA ALA A 57 16.11 1.76 -11.13
C ALA A 57 16.90 2.45 -10.00
N ALA A 58 16.70 2.03 -8.75
CA ALA A 58 17.35 2.55 -7.54
C ALA A 58 18.42 1.58 -7.04
#